data_AF-A0A9E2KX08-F1
#
_entry.id   AF-A0A9E2KX08-F1
#
_cell.length_a   1.000
_cell.length_b   1.000
_cell.length_c   1.000
_cell.angle_alpha   90.00
_cell.angle_beta   90.00
_cell.angle_gamma   90.00
#
_symmetry.space_group_name_H-M   'P 1'
#
loop_
_entity.id
_entity.type
_entity.pdbx_description
1 polymer ?
#
loop_
_entity_poly.entity_id
_entity_poly.type
_entity_poly.pdbx_seq_one_letter_code
_entity_poly.pdbx_strand_id
1 'polypeptide(L)'
;MERKFSEQELIRRENLKKLQEANKNPYQTEIVDRTYSLAEFNHAFEHKSKEELHDNPTSEITLAGRVMGIRQTFGIIKDFSGVAQFYVNKKVVDEDTFKKFKEIDVGDICLLYTS
;
A
#
# COMPACT_ATOMS: atom_id res chain seq x y z
N MET A 1 -17.49 -28.51 16.15
CA MET A 1 -18.23 -27.25 15.95
C MET A 1 -17.79 -26.64 14.64
N GLU A 2 -18.71 -26.41 13.70
CA GLU A 2 -18.40 -25.65 12.49
C GLU A 2 -18.00 -24.23 12.88
N ARG A 3 -16.87 -23.76 12.36
CA ARG A 3 -16.39 -22.40 12.61
C ARG A 3 -17.33 -21.41 11.94
N LYS A 4 -18.01 -20.57 12.72
CA LYS A 4 -18.76 -19.41 12.21
C LYS A 4 -17.81 -18.24 12.01
N PHE A 5 -17.76 -17.74 10.78
CA PHE A 5 -16.96 -16.56 10.44
C PHE A 5 -17.69 -15.28 10.85
N SER A 6 -16.92 -14.25 11.20
CA SER A 6 -17.47 -12.90 11.35
C SER A 6 -17.90 -12.32 10.00
N GLU A 7 -18.76 -11.31 10.01
CA GLU A 7 -19.16 -10.59 8.80
C GLU A 7 -17.94 -10.04 8.04
N GLN A 8 -16.96 -9.49 8.77
CA GLN A 8 -15.72 -8.99 8.18
C GLN A 8 -14.89 -10.09 7.51
N GLU A 9 -14.81 -11.28 8.11
CA GLU A 9 -14.13 -12.42 7.49
C GLU A 9 -14.84 -12.87 6.21
N LEU A 10 -16.18 -12.82 6.16
CA LEU A 10 -16.95 -13.15 4.97
C LEU A 10 -16.70 -12.15 3.85
N ILE A 11 -16.75 -10.84 4.15
CA ILE A 11 -16.48 -9.76 3.19
C ILE A 11 -15.07 -9.91 2.60
N ARG A 12 -14.06 -10.14 3.43
CA ARG A 12 -12.68 -10.34 2.95
C ARG A 12 -12.51 -11.55 2.06
N ARG A 13 -13.20 -12.65 2.37
CA ARG A 13 -13.19 -13.86 1.54
C ARG A 13 -13.87 -13.64 0.20
N GLU A 14 -14.96 -12.87 0.18
CA GLU A 14 -15.63 -12.49 -1.07
C GLU A 14 -14.74 -11.59 -1.93
N ASN A 15 -14.08 -10.59 -1.33
CA ASN A 15 -13.13 -9.72 -2.03
C ASN A 15 -11.96 -10.54 -2.62
N LEU A 16 -11.41 -11.48 -1.86
CA LEU A 16 -10.37 -12.38 -2.36
C LEU A 16 -10.84 -13.21 -3.57
N LYS A 17 -12.08 -13.73 -3.55
CA LYS A 17 -12.65 -14.46 -4.69
C LYS A 17 -12.76 -13.57 -5.93
N LYS A 18 -13.27 -12.35 -5.78
CA LYS A 18 -13.37 -11.37 -6.88
C LYS A 18 -12.00 -11.07 -7.49
N LEU A 19 -10.96 -10.93 -6.66
CA LEU A 19 -9.59 -10.73 -7.13
C LEU A 19 -9.07 -11.94 -7.91
N GLN A 20 -9.36 -13.16 -7.45
CA GLN A 20 -8.97 -14.39 -8.16
C GLN A 20 -9.69 -14.54 -9.49
N GLU A 21 -11.00 -14.29 -9.55
CA GLU A 21 -11.80 -14.32 -10.78
C GLU A 21 -11.33 -13.26 -11.80
N ALA A 22 -10.82 -12.12 -11.32
CA ALA A 22 -10.24 -11.07 -12.13
C ALA A 22 -8.77 -11.33 -12.57
N ASN A 23 -8.22 -12.53 -12.30
CA ASN A 23 -6.80 -12.87 -12.52
C ASN A 23 -5.81 -11.92 -11.80
N LYS A 24 -6.21 -11.36 -10.65
CA LYS A 24 -5.42 -10.47 -9.80
C LYS A 24 -5.17 -11.11 -8.43
N ASN A 25 -4.77 -12.38 -8.41
CA ASN A 25 -4.58 -13.10 -7.15
C ASN A 25 -3.39 -12.51 -6.38
N PRO A 26 -3.61 -11.90 -5.20
CA PRO A 26 -2.55 -11.20 -4.45
C PRO A 26 -1.45 -12.14 -3.94
N TYR A 27 -1.68 -13.45 -3.92
CA TYR A 27 -0.73 -14.44 -3.42
C TYR A 27 0.12 -15.11 -4.51
N GLN A 28 -0.02 -14.71 -5.78
CA GLN A 28 0.85 -15.21 -6.86
C GLN A 28 2.21 -14.53 -6.88
N THR A 29 2.30 -13.29 -6.39
CA THR A 29 3.56 -12.55 -6.28
C THR A 29 4.09 -12.73 -4.87
N GLU A 30 5.11 -13.59 -4.73
CA GLU A 30 5.70 -13.90 -3.42
C GLU A 30 6.89 -12.99 -3.07
N ILE A 31 7.53 -12.39 -4.08
CA ILE A 31 8.74 -11.56 -3.93
C ILE A 31 8.54 -10.26 -4.70
N VAL A 32 8.91 -9.15 -4.07
CA VAL A 32 8.91 -7.80 -4.66
C VAL A 32 10.24 -7.12 -4.36
N ASP A 33 10.83 -6.49 -5.37
CA ASP A 33 12.02 -5.68 -5.19
C ASP A 33 11.63 -4.31 -4.63
N ARG A 34 12.27 -3.90 -3.53
CA ARG A 34 12.04 -2.62 -2.87
C ARG A 34 13.28 -1.75 -3.04
N THR A 35 13.07 -0.45 -3.28
CA THR A 35 14.17 0.53 -3.30
C THR A 35 14.72 0.76 -1.89
N TYR A 36 13.83 0.80 -0.89
CA TYR A 36 14.16 0.99 0.52
C TYR A 36 13.26 0.14 1.42
N SER A 37 13.77 -0.22 2.61
CA SER A 37 12.91 -0.49 3.76
C SER A 37 12.28 0.82 4.27
N LEU A 38 11.21 0.74 5.08
CA LEU A 38 10.55 1.95 5.57
C LEU A 38 11.45 2.78 6.51
N ALA A 39 12.31 2.13 7.29
CA ALA A 39 13.29 2.83 8.12
C ALA A 39 14.35 3.55 7.29
N GLU A 40 14.91 2.89 6.27
CA GLU A 40 15.89 3.50 5.36
C GLU A 40 15.29 4.67 4.59
N PHE A 41 14.04 4.53 4.12
CA PHE A 41 13.31 5.61 3.48
C PHE A 41 13.20 6.81 4.43
N ASN A 42 12.72 6.62 5.66
CA ASN A 42 12.60 7.72 6.61
C ASN A 42 13.95 8.39 6.88
N HIS A 43 15.01 7.63 7.13
CA HIS A 43 16.35 8.18 7.39
C HIS A 43 16.93 8.92 6.18
N ALA A 44 16.68 8.45 4.96
CA ALA A 44 17.16 9.10 3.73
C ALA A 44 16.51 10.46 3.46
N PHE A 45 15.30 10.68 3.98
CA PHE A 45 14.48 11.85 3.66
C PHE A 45 14.11 12.73 4.87
N GLU A 46 14.42 12.32 6.11
CA GLU A 46 14.06 13.06 7.33
C GLU A 46 14.64 14.47 7.43
N HIS A 47 15.81 14.68 6.82
CA HIS A 47 16.51 15.96 6.83
C HIS A 47 16.21 16.84 5.62
N LYS A 48 15.40 16.37 4.66
CA LYS A 48 15.05 17.16 3.48
C LYS A 48 13.83 18.03 3.77
N SER A 49 13.92 19.29 3.37
CA SER A 49 12.80 20.22 3.37
C SER A 49 11.77 19.85 2.29
N LYS A 50 10.57 20.41 2.42
CA LYS A 50 9.50 20.21 1.44
C LYS A 50 9.89 20.74 0.06
N GLU A 51 10.59 21.88 0.05
CA GLU A 51 11.10 22.54 -1.14
C GLU A 51 12.14 21.67 -1.85
N GLU A 52 13.11 21.13 -1.13
CA GLU A 52 14.14 20.24 -1.70
C GLU A 52 13.55 18.96 -2.30
N LEU A 53 12.54 18.38 -1.65
CA LEU A 53 11.83 17.20 -2.15
C LEU A 53 10.99 17.50 -3.40
N HIS A 54 10.45 18.70 -3.49
CA HIS A 54 9.67 19.14 -4.63
C HIS A 54 10.56 19.45 -5.85
N ASP A 55 11.70 20.11 -5.61
CA ASP A 55 12.60 20.57 -6.67
C ASP A 55 13.54 19.45 -7.15
N ASN A 56 13.80 18.44 -6.33
CA ASN A 56 14.53 17.24 -6.70
C ASN A 56 13.66 15.99 -6.47
N PRO A 57 12.62 15.77 -7.30
CA PRO A 57 11.80 14.58 -7.19
C PRO A 57 12.71 13.36 -7.36
N THR A 58 12.76 12.51 -6.34
CA THR A 58 13.48 11.25 -6.43
C THR A 58 12.70 10.35 -7.38
N SER A 59 13.32 9.97 -8.49
CA SER A 59 12.70 9.06 -9.44
C SER A 59 12.61 7.65 -8.83
N GLU A 60 11.41 7.09 -8.87
CA GLU A 60 11.13 5.65 -8.70
C GLU A 60 11.48 5.05 -7.32
N ILE A 61 10.67 5.40 -6.32
CA ILE A 61 10.70 4.77 -5.00
C ILE A 61 9.64 3.65 -4.94
N THR A 62 10.11 2.44 -4.66
CA THR A 62 9.26 1.28 -4.40
C THR A 62 9.37 0.88 -2.93
N LEU A 63 8.23 0.88 -2.23
CA LEU A 63 8.10 0.49 -0.81
C LEU A 63 7.03 -0.60 -0.68
N ALA A 64 7.14 -1.46 0.33
CA ALA A 64 6.08 -2.42 0.64
C ALA A 64 5.86 -2.52 2.15
N GLY A 65 4.61 -2.76 2.56
CA GLY A 65 4.27 -2.92 3.96
C GLY A 65 2.81 -3.32 4.17
N ARG A 66 2.49 -3.63 5.43
CA ARG A 66 1.13 -3.88 5.90
C ARG A 66 0.42 -2.57 6.17
N VAL A 67 -0.79 -2.42 5.64
CA VAL A 67 -1.64 -1.27 5.90
C VAL A 67 -2.11 -1.30 7.35
N MET A 68 -1.75 -0.29 8.12
CA MET A 68 -2.13 -0.15 9.52
C MET A 68 -3.35 0.75 9.71
N GLY A 69 -3.62 1.63 8.75
CA GLY A 69 -4.75 2.54 8.79
C GLY A 69 -4.94 3.27 7.47
N ILE A 70 -6.19 3.58 7.13
CA ILE A 70 -6.56 4.39 5.97
C ILE A 70 -7.51 5.49 6.44
N ARG A 71 -7.25 6.73 6.02
CA ARG A 71 -8.11 7.87 6.25
C ARG A 71 -8.23 8.68 4.96
N GLN A 72 -9.39 8.56 4.31
CA GLN A 72 -9.66 9.20 3.02
C GLN A 72 -8.60 8.81 1.97
N THR A 73 -7.74 9.73 1.55
CA THR A 73 -6.69 9.52 0.54
C THR A 73 -5.31 9.25 1.15
N PHE A 74 -5.21 9.21 2.48
CA PHE A 74 -3.99 8.91 3.20
C PHE A 74 -4.04 7.49 3.77
N GLY A 75 -2.89 6.83 3.78
CA GLY A 75 -2.74 5.55 4.46
C GLY A 75 -1.40 5.45 5.19
N ILE A 76 -1.34 4.52 6.13
CA ILE A 76 -0.14 4.22 6.92
C ILE A 76 0.24 2.78 6.63
N ILE A 77 1.48 2.54 6.22
CA ILE A 77 2.06 1.22 6.05
C ILE A 77 3.14 0.96 7.08
N LYS A 78 3.28 -0.31 7.46
CA LYS A 78 4.30 -0.80 8.38
C LYS A 78 4.98 -2.03 7.80
N ASP A 79 6.30 -2.03 7.78
CA ASP A 79 7.10 -3.22 7.52
C ASP A 79 7.81 -3.66 8.80
N PHE A 80 8.79 -4.57 8.69
CA PHE A 80 9.57 -5.02 9.83
C PHE A 80 10.50 -3.94 10.41
N SER A 81 10.84 -2.92 9.62
CA SER A 81 11.83 -1.90 9.96
C SER A 81 11.18 -0.64 10.54
N GLY A 82 9.99 -0.27 10.07
CA GLY A 82 9.41 1.02 10.41
C GLY A 82 8.00 1.22 9.90
N VAL A 83 7.57 2.48 9.94
CA VAL A 83 6.25 2.96 9.53
C VAL A 83 6.42 4.13 8.59
N ALA A 84 5.61 4.20 7.54
CA ALA A 84 5.57 5.33 6.62
C ALA A 84 4.11 5.68 6.29
N GLN A 85 3.87 6.97 6.00
CA GLN A 85 2.59 7.45 5.49
C GLN A 85 2.67 7.60 3.96
N PHE A 86 1.60 7.26 3.27
CA PHE A 86 1.45 7.51 1.84
C PHE A 86 0.19 8.34 1.56
N TYR A 87 0.22 9.05 0.44
CA TYR A 87 -0.86 9.88 -0.05
C TYR A 87 -1.17 9.53 -1.51
N VAL A 88 -2.45 9.30 -1.80
CA VAL A 88 -2.92 9.02 -3.16
C VAL A 88 -3.63 10.25 -3.72
N ASN A 89 -3.02 10.87 -4.72
CA ASN A 89 -3.64 11.97 -5.44
C ASN A 89 -4.49 11.46 -6.61
N LYS A 90 -5.82 11.50 -6.46
CA LYS A 90 -6.79 11.09 -7.50
C LYS A 90 -6.58 11.79 -8.86
N LYS A 91 -6.01 13.00 -8.88
CA LYS A 91 -5.76 13.74 -10.13
C LYS A 91 -4.52 13.23 -10.89
N VAL A 92 -3.66 12.48 -10.23
CA VAL A 92 -2.38 12.01 -10.77
C VAL A 92 -2.43 10.51 -11.07
N VAL A 93 -3.04 9.71 -10.19
CA VAL A 93 -3.18 8.27 -10.42
C VAL A 93 -4.28 7.96 -11.43
N ASP A 94 -4.11 6.90 -12.19
CA ASP A 94 -5.14 6.37 -13.08
C ASP A 94 -6.36 5.84 -12.30
N GLU A 95 -7.49 5.70 -13.00
CA GLU A 95 -8.76 5.30 -12.38
C GLU A 95 -8.69 3.90 -11.77
N ASP A 96 -7.96 2.97 -12.38
CA ASP A 96 -7.85 1.60 -11.89
C ASP A 96 -6.99 1.54 -10.63
N THR A 97 -5.91 2.30 -10.55
CA THR A 97 -5.10 2.45 -9.32
C THR A 97 -5.92 3.06 -8.19
N PHE A 98 -6.74 4.08 -8.48
CA PHE A 98 -7.61 4.67 -7.46
C PHE A 98 -8.72 3.73 -6.99
N LYS A 99 -9.28 2.92 -7.89
CA LYS A 99 -10.24 1.86 -7.53
C LYS A 99 -9.60 0.81 -6.64
N LYS A 100 -8.41 0.32 -7.00
CA LYS A 100 -7.64 -0.61 -6.16
C LYS A 100 -7.40 -0.04 -4.77
N PHE A 101 -6.95 1.22 -4.67
CA PHE A 101 -6.75 1.87 -3.37
C PHE A 101 -8.00 1.86 -2.49
N LYS A 102 -9.19 2.06 -3.06
CA LYS A 102 -10.45 2.02 -2.31
C LYS A 102 -10.86 0.63 -1.84
N GLU A 103 -10.34 -0.42 -2.46
CA GLU A 103 -10.61 -1.81 -2.11
C GLU A 103 -9.63 -2.35 -1.05
N ILE A 104 -8.57 -1.61 -0.74
CA ILE A 104 -7.58 -2.01 0.27
C ILE A 104 -8.20 -1.90 1.67
N ASP A 105 -8.03 -2.95 2.46
CA ASP A 105 -8.43 -3.00 3.86
C ASP A 105 -7.23 -2.86 4.82
N VAL A 106 -7.51 -2.45 6.06
CA VAL A 106 -6.53 -2.43 7.15
C VAL A 106 -6.05 -3.84 7.46
N GLY A 107 -4.77 -4.10 7.26
CA GLY A 107 -4.14 -5.40 7.44
C GLY A 107 -3.68 -6.03 6.14
N ASP A 108 -4.10 -5.51 4.98
CA ASP A 108 -3.60 -5.96 3.68
C ASP A 108 -2.13 -5.58 3.50
N ILE A 109 -1.41 -6.33 2.67
CA ILE A 109 -0.04 -6.01 2.27
C ILE A 109 -0.12 -5.31 0.92
N CYS A 110 0.49 -4.14 0.82
CA CYS A 110 0.52 -3.36 -0.42
C CYS A 110 1.95 -3.02 -0.84
N LEU A 111 2.13 -2.95 -2.17
CA LEU A 111 3.29 -2.39 -2.82
C LEU A 111 2.94 -0.95 -3.25
N LEU A 112 3.78 0.00 -2.90
CA LEU A 112 3.68 1.39 -3.30
C LEU A 112 4.82 1.70 -4.25
N TYR A 113 4.49 2.31 -5.39
CA TYR A 113 5.47 2.80 -6.37
C TYR A 113 5.16 4.26 -6.67
N THR A 114 6.20 5.09 -6.73
CA THR A 114 6.10 6.47 -7.22
C THR A 114 6.71 6.55 -8.61
N SER A 115 5.96 7.01 -9.60
CA SER A 115 6.45 7.33 -10.95
C SER A 115 6.82 8.80 -11.07
#